data_AF-A0A3S7MEM2-F1
#
_entry.id   AF-A0A3S7MEM2-F1
#
_cell.length_a   1.000
_cell.length_b   1.000
_cell.length_c   1.000
_cell.angle_alpha   90.00
_cell.angle_beta   90.00
_cell.angle_gamma   90.00
#
_symmetry.space_group_name_H-M   'P 1'
#
loop_
_entity.id
_entity.type
_entity.pdbx_description
1 polymer ?
#
loop_
_entity_poly.entity_id
_entity_poly.type
_entity_poly.pdbx_seq_one_letter_code
_entity_poly.pdbx_strand_id
1 'polypeptide(L)'
;MLKIYMISLTMIFILMMIMMFLYILSTKTFLDREKSSPFECGFDPLSSSRISFSSHFFLIAVIFLIFDVELVIIMPMMLSISFTSNIDMYLVMLIMMMILIMGLYHEWNNGMLNWTQ
;
A
#
# COMPACT_ATOMS: atom_id res chain seq x y z
N MET A 1 -12.86 10.34 -20.94
CA MET A 1 -13.52 9.23 -20.21
C MET A 1 -13.64 7.96 -21.05
N LEU A 2 -14.45 7.92 -22.13
CA LEU A 2 -14.67 6.69 -22.91
C LEU A 2 -13.37 6.08 -23.47
N LYS A 3 -12.46 6.90 -24.01
CA LYS A 3 -11.14 6.43 -24.51
C LYS A 3 -10.27 5.79 -23.42
N ILE A 4 -10.30 6.34 -22.20
CA ILE A 4 -9.55 5.80 -21.05
C ILE A 4 -10.12 4.43 -20.67
N TYR A 5 -11.44 4.31 -20.65
CA TYR A 5 -12.11 3.04 -20.39
C TYR A 5 -11.76 1.98 -21.46
N MET A 6 -11.80 2.36 -22.74
CA MET A 6 -11.41 1.46 -23.84
C MET A 6 -9.96 0.99 -23.71
N ILE A 7 -9.02 1.89 -23.35
CA ILE A 7 -7.62 1.53 -23.11
C ILE A 7 -7.53 0.54 -21.93
N SER A 8 -8.20 0.80 -20.81
CA SER A 8 -8.17 -0.11 -19.65
C SER A 8 -8.70 -1.51 -19.99
N LEU A 9 -9.79 -1.59 -20.77
CA LEU A 9 -10.35 -2.87 -21.22
C LEU A 9 -9.39 -3.62 -22.14
N THR A 10 -8.73 -2.92 -23.06
CA THR A 10 -7.74 -3.56 -23.95
C THR A 10 -6.57 -4.13 -23.16
N MET A 11 -6.08 -3.44 -22.13
CA MET A 11 -4.98 -3.93 -21.29
C MET A 11 -5.38 -5.17 -20.49
N ILE A 12 -6.57 -5.18 -19.89
CA ILE A 12 -7.09 -6.35 -19.16
C ILE A 12 -7.23 -7.55 -20.11
N PHE A 13 -7.76 -7.33 -21.32
CA PHE A 13 -7.92 -8.39 -22.31
C PHE A 13 -6.57 -9.00 -22.71
N ILE A 14 -5.56 -8.16 -22.97
CA ILE A 14 -4.21 -8.62 -23.31
C ILE A 14 -3.61 -9.45 -22.16
N LEU A 15 -3.72 -9.00 -20.91
CA LEU A 15 -3.22 -9.74 -19.74
C LEU A 15 -3.91 -11.10 -19.60
N MET A 16 -5.23 -11.17 -19.79
CA MET A 16 -5.97 -12.43 -19.75
C MET A 16 -5.53 -13.39 -20.85
N MET A 17 -5.33 -12.91 -22.08
CA MET A 17 -4.86 -13.74 -23.19
C MET A 17 -3.45 -14.28 -22.93
N ILE A 18 -2.54 -13.45 -22.40
CA ILE A 18 -1.19 -13.88 -22.02
C ILE A 18 -1.25 -14.94 -20.91
N MET A 19 -2.05 -14.72 -19.87
CA MET A 19 -2.20 -15.68 -18.77
C MET A 19 -2.74 -17.02 -19.26
N MET A 20 -3.77 -17.01 -20.12
CA MET A 20 -4.32 -18.24 -20.71
C MET A 20 -3.30 -18.97 -21.58
N PHE A 21 -2.56 -18.23 -22.41
CA PHE A 21 -1.52 -18.81 -23.25
C PHE A 21 -0.41 -19.46 -22.40
N LEU A 22 0.10 -18.76 -21.39
CA LEU A 22 1.10 -19.28 -20.47
C LEU A 22 0.59 -20.49 -19.68
N TYR A 23 -0.67 -20.49 -19.26
CA TYR A 23 -1.27 -21.64 -18.57
C TYR A 23 -1.28 -22.88 -19.47
N ILE A 24 -1.75 -22.76 -20.71
CA ILE A 24 -1.78 -23.88 -21.68
C ILE A 24 -0.37 -24.41 -21.98
N LEU A 25 0.62 -23.52 -22.09
CA LEU A 25 2.02 -23.90 -22.30
C LEU A 25 2.67 -24.55 -21.07
N SER A 26 2.31 -24.10 -19.86
CA SER A 26 2.97 -24.50 -18.62
C SER A 26 2.38 -25.73 -17.96
N THR A 27 1.12 -26.08 -18.26
CA THR A 27 0.46 -27.24 -17.64
C THR A 27 1.24 -28.52 -17.95
N LYS A 28 1.89 -29.08 -16.92
CA LYS A 28 2.49 -30.41 -16.96
C LYS A 28 1.42 -31.43 -16.64
N THR A 29 1.43 -32.56 -17.34
CA THR A 29 0.45 -33.64 -17.19
C THR A 29 0.54 -34.39 -15.86
N PHE A 30 1.72 -34.38 -15.21
CA PHE A 30 1.96 -35.05 -13.94
C PHE A 30 1.96 -34.05 -12.79
N LEU A 31 1.03 -34.25 -11.86
CA LEU A 31 0.94 -33.51 -10.60
C LEU A 31 1.77 -34.24 -9.54
N ASP A 32 2.97 -33.74 -9.27
CA ASP A 32 3.79 -34.21 -8.14
C ASP A 32 3.41 -33.47 -6.87
N ARG A 33 3.14 -34.22 -5.79
CA ARG A 33 2.86 -33.65 -4.46
C ARG A 33 3.98 -32.73 -3.98
N GLU A 34 5.23 -33.13 -4.21
CA GLU A 34 6.43 -32.37 -3.80
C GLU A 34 6.65 -31.10 -4.62
N LYS A 35 6.02 -30.96 -5.81
CA LYS A 35 6.00 -29.68 -6.55
C LYS A 35 4.89 -28.75 -6.07
N SER A 36 3.85 -29.33 -5.48
CA SER A 36 2.72 -28.59 -4.89
C SER A 36 2.91 -28.25 -3.42
N SER A 37 3.95 -28.76 -2.76
CA SER A 37 4.29 -28.42 -1.38
C SER A 37 4.96 -27.04 -1.32
N PRO A 38 4.78 -26.30 -0.22
CA PRO A 38 5.42 -25.00 -0.05
C PRO A 38 6.94 -25.15 0.00
N PHE A 39 7.64 -24.22 -0.66
CA PHE A 39 9.10 -24.22 -0.69
C PHE A 39 9.68 -23.54 0.56
N GLU A 40 10.31 -24.31 1.44
CA GLU A 40 11.06 -23.81 2.61
C GLU A 40 12.54 -24.22 2.51
N CYS A 41 13.22 -23.73 1.47
CA CYS A 41 14.63 -24.02 1.18
C CYS A 41 14.96 -25.53 1.02
N GLY A 42 13.99 -26.33 0.58
CA GLY A 42 14.13 -27.77 0.41
C GLY A 42 13.77 -28.61 1.65
N PHE A 43 13.28 -27.99 2.71
CA PHE A 43 12.76 -28.66 3.90
C PHE A 43 11.23 -28.63 3.94
N ASP A 44 10.64 -29.57 4.66
CA ASP A 44 9.22 -29.54 4.98
C ASP A 44 8.94 -28.41 5.97
N PRO A 45 7.83 -27.68 5.81
CA PRO A 45 7.54 -26.54 6.66
C PRO A 45 7.31 -26.96 8.11
N LEU A 46 8.03 -26.33 9.03
CA LEU A 46 7.92 -26.59 10.48
C LEU A 46 6.55 -26.17 11.05
N SER A 47 5.93 -25.17 10.42
CA SER A 47 4.63 -24.63 10.83
C SER A 47 3.92 -23.99 9.63
N SER A 48 2.64 -23.66 9.79
CA SER A 48 1.91 -22.95 8.75
C SER A 48 2.51 -21.57 8.51
N SER A 49 2.50 -21.07 7.27
CA SER A 49 2.91 -19.69 6.96
C SER A 49 2.04 -18.60 7.60
N ARG A 50 0.88 -18.94 8.16
CA ARG A 50 -0.05 -18.03 8.82
C ARG A 50 0.21 -17.95 10.32
N ILE A 51 1.37 -17.39 10.69
CA ILE A 51 1.74 -17.13 12.09
C ILE A 51 1.35 -15.70 12.46
N SER A 52 1.13 -15.44 13.74
CA SER A 52 0.99 -14.08 14.25
C SER A 52 2.21 -13.24 13.87
N PHE A 53 1.96 -12.20 13.08
CA PHE A 53 2.99 -11.26 12.66
C PHE A 53 3.30 -10.25 13.76
N SER A 54 4.48 -9.62 13.70
CA SER A 54 4.88 -8.65 14.72
C SER A 54 3.98 -7.40 14.68
N SER A 55 3.54 -6.95 15.85
CA SER A 55 2.68 -5.77 16.03
C SER A 55 3.31 -4.46 15.54
N HIS A 56 4.63 -4.38 15.41
CA HIS A 56 5.32 -3.18 14.91
C HIS A 56 4.89 -2.77 13.49
N PHE A 57 4.79 -3.73 12.56
CA PHE A 57 4.33 -3.41 11.20
C PHE A 57 2.87 -2.99 11.16
N PHE A 58 2.04 -3.51 12.07
CA PHE A 58 0.65 -3.07 12.19
C PHE A 58 0.59 -1.60 12.62
N LEU A 59 1.41 -1.18 13.59
CA LEU A 59 1.48 0.21 14.02
C LEU A 59 1.91 1.15 12.88
N ILE A 60 2.93 0.76 12.11
CA ILE A 60 3.37 1.53 10.93
C ILE A 60 2.23 1.69 9.91
N ALA A 61 1.44 0.63 9.68
CA ALA A 61 0.29 0.70 8.76
C ALA A 61 -0.81 1.64 9.27
N VAL A 62 -1.06 1.69 10.58
CA VAL A 62 -2.03 2.62 11.19
C VAL A 62 -1.55 4.07 11.05
N ILE A 63 -0.27 4.34 11.30
CA ILE A 63 0.33 5.67 11.13
C ILE A 63 0.20 6.12 9.66
N PHE A 64 0.51 5.23 8.72
CA PHE A 64 0.34 5.52 7.29
C PHE A 64 -1.11 5.85 6.92
N LEU A 65 -2.09 5.12 7.48
CA LEU A 65 -3.50 5.38 7.22
C LEU A 65 -3.93 6.75 7.72
N ILE A 66 -3.50 7.15 8.92
CA ILE A 66 -3.80 8.48 9.47
C ILE A 66 -3.21 9.56 8.56
N PHE A 67 -1.95 9.42 8.16
CA PHE A 67 -1.28 10.36 7.26
C PHE A 67 -1.97 10.46 5.88
N ASP A 68 -2.46 9.34 5.33
CA ASP A 68 -3.20 9.33 4.06
C ASP A 68 -4.51 10.13 4.15
N VAL A 69 -5.27 9.97 5.25
CA VAL A 69 -6.48 10.77 5.50
C VAL A 69 -6.17 12.26 5.60
N GLU A 70 -5.07 12.63 6.26
CA GLU A 70 -4.65 14.02 6.39
C GLU A 70 -4.22 14.62 5.03
N LEU A 71 -3.55 13.84 4.17
CA LEU A 71 -3.23 14.26 2.81
C LEU A 71 -4.47 14.51 1.95
N VAL A 72 -5.52 13.71 2.11
CA VAL A 72 -6.81 13.92 1.43
C VAL A 72 -7.42 15.27 1.83
N ILE A 73 -7.21 15.74 3.07
CA ILE A 73 -7.70 17.05 3.53
C ILE A 73 -6.81 18.20 2.99
N ILE A 74 -5.49 18.01 2.96
CA ILE A 74 -4.53 19.02 2.51
C ILE A 74 -4.63 19.30 1.00
N MET A 75 -4.84 18.26 0.18
CA MET A 75 -4.88 18.37 -1.29
C MET A 75 -5.91 19.41 -1.80
N PRO A 76 -7.19 19.36 -1.39
CA PRO A 76 -8.17 20.40 -1.75
C PRO A 76 -7.80 21.79 -1.24
N MET A 77 -7.24 21.89 -0.03
CA MET A 77 -6.85 23.18 0.54
C MET A 77 -5.74 23.86 -0.27
N MET A 78 -4.78 23.09 -0.79
CA MET A 78 -3.73 23.60 -1.68
C MET A 78 -4.31 24.18 -2.97
N LEU A 79 -5.31 23.54 -3.55
CA LEU A 79 -6.00 24.03 -4.75
C LEU A 79 -6.75 25.33 -4.46
N SER A 80 -7.45 25.44 -3.33
CA SER A 80 -8.22 26.64 -2.97
C SER A 80 -7.38 27.89 -2.70
N ILE A 81 -6.13 27.75 -2.24
CA ILE A 81 -5.23 28.91 -2.06
C ILE A 81 -5.03 29.67 -3.38
N SER A 82 -5.02 28.96 -4.51
CA SER A 82 -4.88 29.59 -5.83
C SER A 82 -6.10 30.43 -6.24
N PHE A 83 -7.28 30.14 -5.67
CA PHE A 83 -8.54 30.82 -5.98
C PHE A 83 -8.91 31.90 -4.95
N THR A 84 -8.49 31.73 -3.70
CA THR A 84 -8.80 32.66 -2.60
C THR A 84 -7.55 32.95 -1.78
N SER A 85 -7.06 34.20 -1.83
CA SER A 85 -5.93 34.68 -1.03
C SER A 85 -6.40 35.15 0.36
N ASN A 86 -7.01 34.24 1.14
CA ASN A 86 -7.44 34.54 2.51
C ASN A 86 -6.34 34.18 3.52
N ILE A 87 -5.99 35.14 4.38
CA ILE A 87 -5.00 34.97 5.45
C ILE A 87 -5.43 33.84 6.42
N ASP A 88 -6.72 33.71 6.68
CA ASP A 88 -7.27 32.68 7.56
C ASP A 88 -7.02 31.26 7.02
N MET A 89 -7.12 31.08 5.70
CA MET A 89 -6.86 29.78 5.06
C MET A 89 -5.38 29.39 5.15
N TYR A 90 -4.49 30.37 5.00
CA TYR A 90 -3.06 30.16 5.20
C TYR A 90 -2.73 29.79 6.66
N LEU A 91 -3.38 30.44 7.62
CA LEU A 91 -3.23 30.12 9.04
C LEU A 91 -3.69 28.69 9.35
N VAL A 92 -4.84 28.26 8.83
CA VAL A 92 -5.35 26.90 9.00
C VAL A 92 -4.38 25.87 8.41
N MET A 93 -3.84 26.12 7.22
CA MET A 93 -2.85 25.23 6.59
C MET A 93 -1.56 25.12 7.40
N LEU A 94 -1.06 26.23 7.95
CA LEU A 94 0.11 26.20 8.83
C LEU A 94 -0.17 25.40 10.10
N ILE A 95 -1.33 25.59 10.73
CA ILE A 95 -1.72 24.84 11.93
C ILE A 95 -1.78 23.34 11.63
N MET A 96 -2.42 22.94 10.53
CA MET A 96 -2.50 21.54 10.10
C MET A 96 -1.11 20.93 9.87
N MET A 97 -0.20 21.64 9.20
CA MET A 97 1.17 21.17 9.00
C MET A 97 1.96 21.03 10.30
N MET A 98 1.76 21.94 11.27
CA MET A 98 2.42 21.85 12.57
C MET A 98 1.92 20.65 13.37
N ILE A 99 0.62 20.35 13.33
CA ILE A 99 0.04 19.17 14.00
C ILE A 99 0.64 17.88 13.43
N LEU A 100 0.74 17.79 12.10
CA LEU A 100 1.38 16.68 11.38
C LEU A 100 2.82 16.43 11.85
N ILE A 101 3.63 17.49 11.88
CA ILE A 101 5.05 17.40 12.29
C ILE A 101 5.16 16.99 13.76
N MET A 102 4.32 17.56 14.64
CA MET A 102 4.32 17.21 16.07
C MET A 102 3.87 15.77 16.31
N GLY A 103 2.84 15.29 15.61
CA GLY A 103 2.36 13.92 15.70
C GLY A 103 3.44 12.91 15.32
N LEU A 104 4.09 13.14 14.18
CA LEU A 104 5.19 12.30 13.72
C LEU A 104 6.40 12.33 14.67
N TYR A 105 6.73 13.49 15.23
CA TYR A 105 7.79 13.60 16.24
C TYR A 105 7.46 12.82 17.51
N HIS A 106 6.21 12.87 17.98
CA HIS A 106 5.75 12.10 19.14
C HIS A 106 5.85 10.59 18.89
N GLU A 107 5.43 10.11 17.72
CA GLU A 107 5.54 8.69 17.35
C GLU A 107 6.99 8.23 17.21
N TRP A 108 7.86 9.10 16.69
CA TRP A 108 9.29 8.82 16.61
C TRP A 108 9.92 8.70 17.99
N ASN A 109 9.61 9.61 18.91
CA ASN A 109 10.13 9.55 20.28
C ASN A 109 9.66 8.28 21.03
N ASN A 110 8.48 7.76 20.68
CA ASN A 110 7.99 6.48 21.20
C ASN A 110 8.65 5.25 20.55
N GLY A 111 9.61 5.45 19.63
CA GLY A 111 10.34 4.37 18.99
C GLY A 111 9.50 3.52 18.02
N MET A 112 8.30 3.96 17.65
CA MET A 112 7.40 3.19 16.77
C MET A 112 7.95 3.06 15.34
N LEU A 113 8.78 4.02 14.92
CA LEU A 113 9.45 4.06 13.61
C LEU A 113 10.80 3.34 13.60
N ASN A 114 11.31 2.93 14.76
CA ASN A 114 12.57 2.21 14.83
C ASN A 114 12.34 0.75 14.44
N TRP A 115 13.17 0.25 13.54
CA TRP A 115 13.17 -1.15 13.20
C TRP A 115 13.82 -1.94 14.33
N THR A 116 13.06 -2.84 14.94
CA THR A 116 13.63 -3.89 15.78
C THR A 116 14.35 -4.87 14.88
N GLN A 117 15.64 -5.11 15.14
CA GLN A 117 16.35 -6.26 14.58
C GLN A 117 15.77 -7.58 15.11
#